data_AF-A0A7V9E4W8-F1
#
_entry.id   AF-A0A7V9E4W8-F1
#
_cell.length_a   1.000
_cell.length_b   1.000
_cell.length_c   1.000
_cell.angle_alpha   90.00
_cell.angle_beta   90.00
_cell.angle_gamma   90.00
#
_symmetry.space_group_name_H-M   'P 1'
#
loop_
_entity.id
_entity.type
_entity.pdbx_description
1 polymer ?
#
loop_
_entity_poly.entity_id
_entity_poly.type
_entity_poly.pdbx_seq_one_letter_code
_entity_poly.pdbx_strand_id
1 'polypeptide(L)'
;MGLLVAVLGGCSTEEVLRFGWPEGITPQATLMRQLWTGSTLAALVVGVIVWALIFWACVLYRRKNRDLPKQTAYNLPVEVVLTVIPFLIIAVL
;
A
#
# COMPACT_ATOMS: atom_id res chain seq x y z
N MET A 1 21.25 10.79 3.94
CA MET A 1 21.96 9.86 3.04
C MET A 1 21.25 8.53 2.80
N GLY A 2 20.36 8.03 3.69
CA GLY A 2 19.65 6.76 3.46
C GLY A 2 18.51 6.80 2.42
N LEU A 3 17.89 7.96 2.18
CA LEU A 3 16.80 8.10 1.20
C LEU A 3 17.29 7.91 -0.25
N LEU A 4 18.55 8.30 -0.52
CA LEU A 4 19.16 8.17 -1.85
C LEU A 4 19.56 6.72 -2.16
N VAL A 5 19.92 5.93 -1.15
CA VAL A 5 20.26 4.50 -1.32
C VAL A 5 19.02 3.68 -1.70
N ALA A 6 17.84 4.03 -1.18
CA ALA A 6 16.59 3.38 -1.56
C ALA A 6 16.17 3.68 -3.01
N VAL A 7 16.52 4.87 -3.53
CA VAL A 7 16.17 5.30 -4.90
C VAL A 7 17.23 4.91 -5.93
N LEU A 8 18.51 4.82 -5.54
CA LEU A 8 19.65 4.59 -6.46
C LEU A 8 20.35 3.24 -6.26
N GLY A 9 20.04 2.46 -5.21
CA GLY A 9 20.70 1.18 -4.88
C GLY A 9 20.12 -0.07 -5.54
N GLY A 10 19.31 0.08 -6.60
CA GLY A 10 18.61 -1.01 -7.28
C GLY A 10 19.47 -1.86 -8.21
N CYS A 11 20.60 -2.40 -7.76
CA CYS A 11 21.41 -3.32 -8.57
C CYS A 11 20.78 -4.72 -8.76
N SER A 12 19.72 -5.07 -8.02
CA SER A 12 18.71 -6.02 -8.49
C SER A 12 17.36 -5.71 -7.79
N THR A 13 16.46 -5.03 -8.51
CA THR A 13 15.10 -4.74 -8.01
C THR A 13 14.33 -6.02 -7.69
N GLU A 14 14.70 -7.11 -8.36
CA GLU A 14 14.18 -8.45 -8.18
C GLU A 14 14.53 -9.12 -6.83
N GLU A 15 15.70 -8.88 -6.23
CA GLU A 15 16.00 -9.45 -4.90
C GLU A 15 15.31 -8.67 -3.78
N VAL A 16 15.25 -7.35 -3.89
CA VAL A 16 14.66 -6.50 -2.84
C VAL A 16 13.15 -6.66 -2.77
N LEU A 17 12.47 -6.68 -3.92
CA LEU A 17 11.01 -6.79 -3.99
C LEU A 17 10.47 -8.19 -3.67
N ARG A 18 11.36 -9.18 -3.53
CA ARG A 18 10.99 -10.56 -3.21
C ARG A 18 10.59 -10.77 -1.74
N PHE A 19 10.83 -9.78 -0.88
CA PHE A 19 10.49 -9.82 0.56
C PHE A 19 10.87 -11.15 1.25
N GLY A 20 12.11 -11.62 1.01
CA GLY A 20 12.64 -12.82 1.67
C GLY A 20 12.21 -14.17 1.09
N TRP A 21 11.46 -14.22 -0.02
CA TRP A 21 11.25 -15.49 -0.75
C TRP A 21 12.60 -16.04 -1.25
N PRO A 22 12.83 -17.36 -1.31
CA PRO A 22 14.07 -17.91 -1.89
C PRO A 22 14.07 -17.94 -3.43
N GLU A 23 15.23 -18.15 -4.06
CA GLU A 23 15.29 -18.44 -5.50
C GLU A 23 14.68 -19.81 -5.81
N GLY A 24 13.78 -19.83 -6.79
CA GLY A 24 13.15 -21.06 -7.25
C GLY A 24 14.11 -21.87 -8.11
N ILE A 25 14.32 -23.14 -7.74
CA ILE A 25 15.06 -24.11 -8.55
C ILE A 25 14.16 -24.87 -9.55
N THR A 26 12.84 -24.68 -9.46
CA THR A 26 11.83 -25.27 -10.34
C THR A 26 11.03 -24.18 -11.06
N PRO A 27 10.50 -24.45 -12.27
CA PRO A 27 9.69 -23.46 -12.98
C PRO A 27 8.43 -23.05 -12.21
N GLN A 28 7.86 -23.95 -11.41
CA GLN A 28 6.71 -23.67 -10.54
C GLN A 28 7.09 -22.68 -9.43
N ALA A 29 8.27 -22.84 -8.82
CA ALA A 29 8.76 -21.94 -7.79
C ALA A 29 9.03 -20.53 -8.35
N THR A 30 9.53 -20.43 -9.59
CA THR A 30 9.72 -19.15 -10.28
C THR A 30 8.40 -18.44 -10.54
N LEU A 31 7.36 -19.16 -11.00
CA LEU A 31 6.03 -18.57 -11.20
C LEU A 31 5.41 -18.09 -9.88
N MET A 32 5.51 -18.90 -8.82
CA MET A 32 5.03 -18.54 -7.48
C MET A 32 5.71 -17.27 -6.97
N ARG A 33 7.03 -17.17 -7.16
CA ARG A 33 7.81 -16.00 -6.77
C ARG A 33 7.35 -14.72 -7.49
N GLN A 34 7.01 -14.82 -8.78
CA GLN A 34 6.52 -13.67 -9.54
C GLN A 34 5.16 -13.18 -9.01
N LEU A 35 4.23 -14.10 -8.75
CA LEU A 35 2.93 -13.78 -8.15
C LEU A 35 3.11 -13.14 -6.77
N TRP A 36 3.92 -13.75 -5.89
CA TRP A 36 4.23 -13.22 -4.56
C TRP A 36 4.77 -11.79 -4.61
N THR A 37 5.74 -11.54 -5.48
CA THR A 37 6.36 -10.21 -5.64
C THR A 37 5.32 -9.19 -6.10
N GLY A 38 4.44 -9.56 -7.03
CA GLY A 38 3.35 -8.71 -7.49
C GLY A 38 2.33 -8.40 -6.38
N SER A 39 1.85 -9.41 -5.66
CA SER A 39 0.86 -9.26 -4.59
C SER A 39 1.40 -8.44 -3.42
N THR A 40 2.64 -8.68 -3.00
CA THR A 40 3.28 -7.93 -1.91
C THR A 40 3.54 -6.47 -2.28
N LEU A 41 3.93 -6.20 -3.53
CA LEU A 41 4.03 -4.83 -4.03
C LEU A 41 2.67 -4.12 -4.04
N ALA A 42 1.61 -4.77 -4.53
CA ALA A 42 0.26 -4.23 -4.51
C ALA A 42 -0.20 -3.91 -3.07
N ALA A 43 0.05 -4.83 -2.13
CA ALA A 43 -0.25 -4.63 -0.71
C ALA A 43 0.54 -3.45 -0.11
N LEU A 44 1.81 -3.29 -0.48
CA LEU A 44 2.63 -2.16 -0.02
C LEU A 44 2.08 -0.82 -0.51
N VAL A 45 1.65 -0.74 -1.78
CA VAL A 45 1.03 0.47 -2.35
C VAL A 45 -0.22 0.86 -1.55
N VAL A 46 -1.12 -0.10 -1.30
CA VAL A 46 -2.32 0.14 -0.49
C VAL A 46 -1.94 0.57 0.94
N GLY A 47 -0.97 -0.12 1.55
CA GLY A 47 -0.49 0.20 2.89
C GLY A 47 0.06 1.64 3.01
N VAL A 48 0.86 2.08 2.04
CA VAL A 48 1.41 3.44 2.00
C VAL A 48 0.30 4.48 1.87
N ILE A 49 -0.72 4.24 1.03
CA ILE A 49 -1.87 5.14 0.88
C ILE A 49 -2.61 5.27 2.22
N VAL A 50 -2.90 4.15 2.89
CA VAL A 50 -3.60 4.15 4.18
C VAL A 50 -2.77 4.86 5.25
N TRP A 51 -1.47 4.57 5.35
CA TRP A 51 -0.58 5.24 6.30
C TRP A 51 -0.49 6.74 6.05
N ALA A 52 -0.38 7.16 4.78
CA ALA A 52 -0.38 8.59 4.44
C ALA A 52 -1.66 9.28 4.90
N LEU A 53 -2.83 8.66 4.67
CA LEU A 53 -4.12 9.19 5.13
C LEU A 53 -4.22 9.24 6.66
N ILE A 54 -3.71 8.24 7.36
CA ILE A 54 -3.68 8.22 8.84
C ILE A 54 -2.81 9.37 9.36
N PHE A 55 -1.57 9.48 8.89
CA PHE A 55 -0.66 10.54 9.34
C PHE A 55 -1.19 11.93 8.97
N TRP A 56 -1.77 12.06 7.78
CA TRP A 56 -2.46 13.27 7.37
C TRP A 56 -3.57 13.65 8.35
N ALA A 57 -4.41 12.68 8.71
CA ALA A 57 -5.52 12.91 9.63
C ALA A 57 -5.03 13.30 11.03
N CYS A 58 -4.00 12.61 11.54
CA CYS A 58 -3.39 12.89 12.84
C CYS A 58 -2.78 14.29 12.91
N VAL A 59 -2.18 14.79 11.84
CA VAL A 59 -1.53 16.11 11.81
C VAL A 59 -2.53 17.24 11.55
N LEU A 60 -3.38 17.09 10.54
CA LEU A 60 -4.26 18.17 10.07
C LEU A 60 -5.47 18.39 10.98
N TYR A 61 -6.09 17.32 11.48
CA TYR A 61 -7.29 17.39 12.34
C TYR A 61 -6.95 17.36 13.84
N ARG A 62 -5.67 17.49 14.20
CA ARG A 62 -5.26 17.66 15.59
C ARG A 62 -5.98 18.87 16.20
N ARG A 63 -6.60 18.66 17.37
CA ARG A 63 -7.40 19.68 18.06
C ARG A 63 -6.60 20.97 18.28
N LYS A 64 -7.15 22.09 17.80
CA LYS A 64 -6.59 23.44 18.00
C LYS A 64 -7.48 24.33 18.86
N ASN A 65 -8.81 24.19 18.76
CA ASN A 65 -9.78 25.03 19.45
C ASN A 65 -10.76 24.21 20.31
N ARG A 66 -11.63 24.91 21.04
CA ARG A 66 -12.68 24.31 21.89
C ARG A 66 -13.99 24.01 21.15
N ASP A 67 -14.13 24.47 19.91
CA ASP A 67 -15.32 24.25 19.09
C ASP A 67 -15.50 22.77 18.73
N LEU A 68 -16.76 22.36 18.59
CA LEU A 68 -17.10 21.01 18.17
C LEU A 68 -16.81 20.82 16.66
N PRO A 69 -16.30 19.65 16.24
CA PRO A 69 -16.06 19.37 14.83
C PRO A 69 -17.38 19.29 14.05
N LYS A 70 -17.31 19.53 12.74
CA LYS A 70 -18.46 19.36 11.85
C LYS A 70 -18.94 17.90 11.89
N GLN A 71 -20.18 17.68 12.28
CA GLN A 71 -20.84 16.38 12.25
C GLN A 71 -21.36 16.12 10.83
N THR A 72 -20.55 15.45 10.02
CA THR A 72 -20.98 14.96 8.70
C THR A 72 -21.24 13.46 8.83
N ALA A 73 -22.48 13.03 8.58
CA ALA A 73 -22.84 11.61 8.52
C ALA A 73 -23.15 11.23 7.07
N TYR A 74 -22.75 10.02 6.68
CA TYR A 74 -23.05 9.35 5.40
C TYR A 74 -22.55 10.08 4.15
N ASN A 75 -21.41 9.61 3.61
CA ASN A 75 -20.86 10.12 2.36
C ASN A 75 -20.93 9.01 1.30
N LEU A 76 -22.14 8.82 0.76
CA LEU A 76 -22.46 7.74 -0.18
C LEU A 76 -21.46 7.63 -1.35
N PRO A 77 -21.05 8.72 -2.04
CA PRO A 77 -20.06 8.62 -3.11
C PRO A 77 -18.71 8.02 -2.64
N VAL A 78 -18.22 8.44 -1.47
CA VAL A 78 -16.95 7.92 -0.92
C VAL A 78 -17.09 6.46 -0.51
N GLU A 79 -18.21 6.10 0.11
CA GLU A 79 -18.49 4.71 0.52
C GLU A 79 -18.53 3.77 -0.69
N VAL A 80 -19.13 4.19 -1.82
CA VAL A 80 -19.13 3.41 -3.06
C VAL A 80 -17.70 3.25 -3.61
N VAL A 81 -16.90 4.30 -3.61
CA VAL A 81 -15.50 4.23 -4.09
C VAL A 81 -14.67 3.29 -3.22
N LEU A 82 -14.80 3.38 -1.89
CA LEU A 82 -14.06 2.56 -0.93
C LEU A 82 -14.52 1.09 -0.87
N THR A 83 -15.62 0.73 -1.52
CA THR A 83 -16.09 -0.65 -1.63
C THR A 83 -15.80 -1.26 -3.00
N VAL A 84 -16.01 -0.50 -4.08
CA VAL A 84 -15.76 -0.97 -5.45
C VAL A 84 -14.26 -1.14 -5.72
N ILE A 85 -13.41 -0.21 -5.28
CA ILE A 85 -11.97 -0.29 -5.56
C ILE A 85 -11.34 -1.54 -4.93
N PRO A 86 -11.52 -1.85 -3.63
CA PRO A 86 -10.95 -3.07 -3.06
C PRO A 86 -11.47 -4.35 -3.71
N PHE A 87 -12.73 -4.38 -4.13
CA PHE A 87 -13.30 -5.51 -4.86
C PHE A 87 -12.56 -5.74 -6.20
N LEU A 88 -12.32 -4.68 -6.97
CA LEU A 88 -11.58 -4.78 -8.23
C LEU A 88 -10.12 -5.21 -8.03
N ILE A 89 -9.46 -4.74 -6.96
CA ILE A 89 -8.09 -5.16 -6.63
C ILE A 89 -8.03 -6.69 -6.42
N ILE A 90 -8.98 -7.24 -5.66
CA ILE A 90 -9.04 -8.69 -5.41
C ILE A 90 -9.40 -9.47 -6.67
N ALA A 91 -10.26 -8.93 -7.54
CA ALA A 91 -10.68 -9.61 -8.77
C ALA A 91 -9.57 -9.73 -9.83
N VAL A 92 -8.55 -8.87 -9.77
CA VAL A 92 -7.43 -8.83 -10.73
C VAL A 92 -6.21 -9.60 -10.24
N LEU A 93 -5.98 -9.63 -8.92
CA LEU A 93 -4.88 -10.37 -8.28
C LEU A 93 -5.12 -11.88 -8.32
#